data_AF-V8CVQ7-F1
#
_entry.id   AF-V8CVQ7-F1
#
_cell.length_a   1.000
_cell.length_b   1.000
_cell.length_c   1.000
_cell.angle_alpha   90.00
_cell.angle_beta   90.00
_cell.angle_gamma   90.00
#
_symmetry.space_group_name_H-M   'P 1'
#
loop_
_entity.id
_entity.type
_entity.pdbx_description
1 polymer ?
#
loop_
_entity_poly.entity_id
_entity_poly.type
_entity_poly.pdbx_seq_one_letter_code
_entity_poly.pdbx_strand_id
1 'polypeptide(L)' 'MRAAQLEAHPICQWPGCTALATEGDHIVNVKAGGAKYDFANYQSLCTPHHEQKTRSEAQRGVGGRDL' A
#
# COMPACT_ATOMS: atom_id res chain seq x y z
N MET A 1 -11.85 -2.86 -4.58
CA MET A 1 -10.95 -1.72 -4.30
C MET A 1 -9.57 -1.92 -4.91
N ARG A 2 -8.81 -2.96 -4.54
CA ARG A 2 -7.44 -3.19 -5.06
C ARG A 2 -7.30 -3.18 -6.59
N ALA A 3 -8.15 -3.91 -7.32
CA ALA A 3 -8.08 -3.95 -8.79
C ALA A 3 -8.35 -2.56 -9.42
N ALA A 4 -9.42 -1.89 -9.00
CA ALA A 4 -9.75 -0.54 -9.47
C ALA A 4 -8.66 0.49 -9.13
N GLN A 5 -8.01 0.38 -7.97
CA GLN A 5 -6.88 1.24 -7.58
C GLN A 5 -5.68 1.06 -8.51
N LEU A 6 -5.32 -0.19 -8.83
CA LEU A 6 -4.21 -0.49 -9.73
C LEU A 6 -4.49 -0.07 -11.18
N GLU A 7 -5.74 -0.17 -11.62
CA GLU A 7 -6.17 0.31 -12.94
C GLU A 7 -6.11 1.84 -13.03
N ALA A 8 -6.62 2.56 -12.01
CA ALA A 8 -6.60 4.02 -11.97
C ALA A 8 -5.20 4.60 -11.73
N HIS A 9 -4.35 3.87 -11.01
CA HIS A 9 -3.00 4.29 -10.62
C HIS A 9 -1.98 3.18 -10.94
N PRO A 10 -1.62 3.00 -12.23
CA PRO A 10 -0.75 1.91 -12.67
C PRO A 10 0.74 2.14 -12.36
N ILE A 11 1.10 3.35 -11.95
CA ILE A 11 2.47 3.72 -11.55
C ILE A 11 2.55 3.76 -10.02
N CYS A 12 3.65 3.25 -9.48
CA CYS A 12 3.95 3.29 -8.06
C CYS A 12 3.84 4.71 -7.51
N GLN A 13 3.04 4.88 -6.46
CA GLN A 13 2.76 6.17 -5.83
C GLN A 13 3.78 6.55 -4.75
N TRP A 14 4.84 5.75 -4.59
CA TRP A 14 5.97 6.14 -3.76
C TRP A 14 6.69 7.35 -4.36
N PRO A 15 7.03 8.39 -3.57
CA PRO A 15 7.64 9.60 -4.08
C PRO A 15 8.89 9.34 -4.93
N GLY A 16 8.87 9.82 -6.17
CA GLY A 16 9.99 9.67 -7.11
C GLY A 16 10.10 8.31 -7.80
N CYS A 17 9.19 7.36 -7.56
CA CYS A 17 9.18 6.08 -8.26
C CYS A 17 8.40 6.17 -9.57
N THR A 18 8.93 5.57 -10.64
CA THR A 18 8.27 5.49 -11.95
C THR A 18 7.97 4.06 -12.39
N ALA A 19 8.19 3.08 -11.51
CA ALA A 19 7.91 1.67 -11.78
C ALA A 19 6.41 1.37 -11.81
N LEU A 20 6.03 0.29 -12.52
CA LEU A 20 4.66 -0.22 -12.48
C LEU A 20 4.27 -0.65 -11.06
N ALA A 21 3.06 -0.31 -10.66
CA ALA A 21 2.45 -0.83 -9.45
C ALA A 21 1.87 -2.23 -9.70
N THR A 22 2.10 -3.12 -8.74
CA THR A 22 1.63 -4.51 -8.78
C THR A 22 0.81 -4.86 -7.53
N GLU A 23 0.83 -3.97 -6.52
CA GLU A 23 0.24 -4.19 -5.23
C GLU A 23 -0.54 -2.95 -4.78
N GLY A 24 -1.83 -3.13 -4.48
CA GLY A 24 -2.58 -2.13 -3.72
C GLY A 24 -2.39 -2.37 -2.24
N ASP A 25 -2.16 -1.30 -1.50
CA ASP A 25 -1.84 -1.29 -0.07
C ASP A 25 -2.57 -0.13 0.62
N HIS A 26 -2.78 -0.23 1.93
CA HIS A 26 -3.36 0.87 2.70
C HIS A 26 -2.29 1.90 3.06
N ILE A 27 -2.55 3.19 2.93
CA ILE A 27 -1.61 4.27 3.30
C ILE A 27 -1.33 4.19 4.81
N VAL A 28 -2.40 4.17 5.61
CA VAL A 28 -2.37 3.84 7.03
C VAL A 28 -2.80 2.39 7.16
N ASN A 29 -1.93 1.54 7.72
CA ASN A 29 -2.23 0.13 7.97
C ASN A 29 -3.49 -0.03 8.83
N VAL A 30 -4.34 -1.00 8.49
CA VAL A 30 -5.61 -1.27 9.19
C VAL A 30 -5.38 -1.62 10.67
N LYS A 31 -4.31 -2.35 11.00
CA LYS A 31 -3.95 -2.68 12.39
C LYS A 31 -3.50 -1.47 13.20
N ALA A 32 -3.09 -0.39 12.54
CA ALA A 32 -2.82 0.91 13.16
C ALA A 32 -4.04 1.86 13.12
N GLY A 33 -5.23 1.35 12.78
CA GLY A 33 -6.46 2.16 12.74
C GLY A 33 -6.76 2.79 11.39
N GLY A 34 -6.08 2.38 10.31
CA GLY A 34 -6.41 2.82 8.96
C GLY A 34 -7.81 2.37 8.53
N ALA A 35 -8.51 3.23 7.79
CA ALA A 35 -9.83 2.92 7.25
C ALA A 35 -9.73 1.81 6.19
N LYS A 36 -10.29 0.62 6.50
CA LYS A 36 -10.15 -0.59 5.67
C LYS A 36 -10.75 -0.46 4.28
N TYR A 37 -11.84 0.31 4.14
CA TYR A 37 -12.64 0.38 2.91
C TYR A 37 -12.70 1.79 2.30
N ASP A 38 -11.84 2.70 2.75
CA ASP A 38 -11.76 4.05 2.21
C ASP A 38 -10.74 4.11 1.08
N PHE A 39 -11.16 4.50 -0.12
CA PHE A 39 -10.27 4.70 -1.27
C PHE A 39 -9.20 5.77 -1.00
N ALA A 40 -9.48 6.77 -0.14
CA ALA A 40 -8.49 7.77 0.26
C ALA A 40 -7.36 7.16 1.11
N ASN A 41 -7.58 5.97 1.69
CA ASN A 41 -6.56 5.22 2.42
C ASN A 41 -5.91 4.13 1.55
N TYR A 42 -6.10 4.10 0.22
CA TYR A 42 -5.43 3.15 -0.67
C TYR A 42 -4.33 3.82 -1.49
N GLN A 43 -3.27 3.05 -1.77
CA GLN A 43 -2.19 3.43 -2.69
C GLN A 43 -1.74 2.23 -3.53
N SER A 44 -1.27 2.52 -4.74
CA SER A 44 -0.64 1.57 -5.65
C SER A 44 0.88 1.60 -5.49
N LEU A 45 1.49 0.46 -5.18
CA LEU A 45 2.94 0.34 -4.97
C LEU A 45 3.53 -0.76 -5.87
N CYS A 46 4.80 -0.58 -6.25
CA CYS A 46 5.61 -1.67 -6.76
C CYS A 46 6.04 -2.57 -5.59
N THR A 47 6.32 -3.84 -5.87
CA THR A 47 6.72 -4.82 -4.85
C THR A 47 7.86 -4.35 -3.94
N PRO A 48 8.97 -3.74 -4.44
CA PRO A 48 10.03 -3.25 -3.56
C PRO A 48 9.58 -2.22 -2.52
N HIS A 49 8.75 -1.26 -2.91
CA HIS A 49 8.25 -0.23 -2.00
C HIS A 49 7.16 -0.75 -1.07
N HIS A 50 6.33 -1.69 -1.55
CA HIS A 50 5.36 -2.37 -0.70
C HIS A 50 6.05 -3.18 0.42
N GLU A 51 7.12 -3.92 0.09
CA GLU A 51 7.94 -4.60 1.08
C GLU A 51 8.64 -3.63 2.04
N GLN A 52 9.18 -2.52 1.52
CA GLN A 52 9.80 -1.48 2.35
C GLN A 52 8.80 -0.92 3.38
N LYS A 53 7.57 -0.61 2.96
CA LYS A 53 6.50 -0.18 3.86
C LYS A 53 6.17 -1.26 4.88
N THR A 54 5.92 -2.49 4.43
CA THR A 54 5.58 -3.62 5.30
C THR A 54 6.64 -3.82 6.39
N ARG A 55 7.93 -3.78 6.04
CA ARG A 55 9.04 -3.90 7.01
C ARG A 55 9.05 -2.73 8.00
N SER A 56 8.82 -1.51 7.52
CA SER A 56 8.75 -0.31 8.38
C SER A 56 7.56 -0.38 9.34
N GLU A 57 6.43 -0.92 8.93
CA GLU A 57 5.25 -1.12 9.78
C GLU A 57 5.45 -2.25 10.79
N ALA A 58 6.10 -3.34 10.38
CA ALA A 58 6.47 -4.44 11.28
C ALA A 58 7.36 -3.94 12.44
N GLN A 59 8.33 -3.07 12.14
CA GLN A 59 9.18 -2.43 13.16
C GLN A 59 8.37 -1.56 14.15
N ARG A 60 7.21 -1.05 13.74
CA ARG A 60 6.28 -0.29 14.60
C ARG A 60 5.27 -1.18 15.34
N GLY A 61 5.35 -2.51 15.19
CA GLY A 61 4.39 -3.46 15.77
C GLY A 61 3.07 -3.59 14.99
N VAL A 62 3.03 -3.08 13.75
CA VAL A 62 1.82 -2.98 12.92
C VAL A 62 1.86 -3.93 11.71
N GLY A 63 2.98 -4.63 11.50
CA GLY A 63 3.19 -5.49 10.33
C GLY A 63 2.31 -6.75 10.31
N GLY A 64 1.60 -6.95 9.20
CA GLY A 64 1.01 -8.22 8.84
C GLY A 64 0.25 -8.07 7.53
N ARG A 65 0.33 -9.08 6.66
CA ARG A 65 -0.45 -9.13 5.42
C ARG A 65 -1.90 -9.38 5.83
N ASP A 66 -2.77 -8.42 5.60
CA ASP A 66 -4.21 -8.62 5.74
C ASP A 66 -4.63 -9.66 4.70
N LEU A 67 -4.92 -10.87 5.17
CA LEU A 67 -5.53 -11.96 4.40
C LEU A 67 -7.02 -11.67 4.19
#